data_AF-A0A945B8P9-F1
#
_entry.id   AF-A0A945B8P9-F1
#
_cell.length_a   1.000
_cell.length_b   1.000
_cell.length_c   1.000
_cell.angle_alpha   90.00
_cell.angle_beta   90.00
_cell.angle_gamma   90.00
#
_symmetry.space_group_name_H-M   'P 1'
#
loop_
_entity.id
_entity.type
_entity.pdbx_description
1 polymer ?
#
loop_
_entity_poly.entity_id
_entity_poly.type
_entity_poly.pdbx_seq_one_letter_code
_entity_poly.pdbx_strand_id
1 'polypeptide(L)'
;MQKNNPNFIWLLFIFYPFFSALPQEFIFCTFFFNRYKNIITPAYTPIMSALFFTFSHFFFINLIAPTLSIFAGLIFAHTYRKTNSLALVTLEHSLYGNTLFYIGLGYYFWGGSIN
;
A
#
# COMPACT_ATOMS: atom_id res chain seq x y z
N MET A 1 3.12 18.01 12.33
CA MET A 1 4.37 18.28 11.58
C MET A 1 4.18 18.09 10.07
N GLN A 2 3.63 16.96 9.60
CA GLN A 2 3.43 16.68 8.16
C GLN A 2 2.51 17.68 7.42
N LYS A 3 1.34 18.00 7.95
CA LYS A 3 0.36 18.90 7.31
C LYS A 3 0.84 20.36 7.18
N ASN A 4 1.78 20.78 8.03
CA ASN A 4 2.20 22.17 8.15
C ASN A 4 3.45 22.50 7.33
N ASN A 5 3.98 21.55 6.55
CA ASN A 5 5.15 21.76 5.70
C ASN A 5 4.79 21.46 4.22
N PRO A 6 4.39 22.49 3.45
CA PRO A 6 3.93 22.30 2.07
C PRO A 6 4.97 21.62 1.16
N ASN A 7 6.25 21.94 1.36
CA ASN A 7 7.34 21.37 0.56
C ASN A 7 7.45 19.85 0.77
N PHE A 8 7.24 19.39 2.00
CA PHE A 8 7.25 17.97 2.32
C PHE A 8 6.09 17.22 1.65
N ILE A 9 4.91 17.83 1.58
CA ILE A 9 3.75 17.25 0.88
C ILE A 9 4.05 17.12 -0.62
N TRP A 10 4.61 18.16 -1.27
CA TRP A 10 4.97 18.09 -2.69
C TRP A 10 5.99 16.99 -2.98
N LEU A 11 7.00 16.85 -2.12
CA LEU A 11 7.96 15.75 -2.22
C LEU A 11 7.26 14.39 -2.15
N LEU A 12 6.35 14.20 -1.20
CA LEU A 12 5.58 12.95 -1.10
C LEU A 12 4.77 12.71 -2.37
N PHE A 13 4.05 13.70 -2.88
CA PHE A 13 3.22 13.53 -4.09
C PHE A 13 4.02 13.03 -5.30
N ILE A 14 5.26 13.48 -5.45
CA ILE A 14 6.14 13.11 -6.55
C ILE A 14 6.86 11.80 -6.28
N PHE A 15 7.44 11.62 -5.08
CA PHE A 15 8.37 10.52 -4.81
C PHE A 15 7.70 9.28 -4.22
N TYR A 16 6.61 9.44 -3.45
CA TYR A 16 5.87 8.32 -2.87
C TYR A 16 5.41 7.27 -3.91
N PRO A 17 4.89 7.66 -5.10
CA PRO A 17 4.52 6.70 -6.13
C PRO A 17 5.66 5.75 -6.54
N PHE A 18 6.87 6.30 -6.71
CA PHE A 18 8.00 5.55 -7.26
C PHE A 18 8.78 4.77 -6.20
N PHE A 19 8.95 5.36 -5.02
CA PHE A 19 9.81 4.78 -3.98
C PHE A 19 9.04 3.96 -2.94
N SER A 20 7.72 4.13 -2.86
CA SER A 20 6.88 3.41 -1.91
C SER A 20 5.81 2.57 -2.60
N ALA A 21 4.88 3.19 -3.33
CA ALA A 21 3.76 2.47 -3.92
C ALA A 21 4.20 1.41 -4.94
N LEU A 22 5.06 1.79 -5.90
CA LEU A 22 5.51 0.88 -6.97
C LEU A 22 6.23 -0.38 -6.43
N PRO A 23 7.24 -0.28 -5.54
CA PRO A 23 7.89 -1.47 -4.99
C PRO A 23 6.93 -2.35 -4.19
N GLN A 24 6.02 -1.75 -3.41
CA GLN A 24 5.03 -2.50 -2.64
C GLN A 24 4.09 -3.28 -3.56
N GLU A 25 3.52 -2.63 -4.56
CA GLU A 25 2.63 -3.31 -5.51
C GLU A 25 3.35 -4.34 -6.38
N PHE A 26 4.61 -4.09 -6.71
CA PHE A 26 5.43 -5.09 -7.39
C PHE A 26 5.57 -6.36 -6.54
N ILE A 27 5.81 -6.23 -5.23
CA ILE A 27 5.97 -7.37 -4.32
C ILE A 27 4.63 -8.08 -4.07
N PHE A 28 3.62 -7.33 -3.64
CA PHE A 28 2.37 -7.91 -3.13
C PHE A 28 1.36 -8.22 -4.23
N CYS A 29 1.34 -7.48 -5.34
CA CYS A 29 0.46 -7.80 -6.46
C CYS A 29 1.19 -8.62 -7.53
N THR A 30 2.26 -8.10 -8.13
CA THR A 30 2.87 -8.79 -9.29
C THR A 30 3.61 -10.06 -8.91
N PHE A 31 4.59 -9.94 -8.02
CA PHE A 31 5.44 -11.07 -7.61
C PHE A 31 4.61 -12.13 -6.87
N PHE A 32 3.82 -11.73 -5.88
CA PHE A 32 3.00 -12.67 -5.10
C PHE A 32 2.03 -13.48 -5.97
N PHE A 33 1.25 -12.81 -6.85
CA PHE A 33 0.29 -13.50 -7.70
C PHE A 33 1.00 -14.49 -8.63
N ASN A 34 2.13 -14.10 -9.23
CA ASN A 34 2.86 -15.00 -10.12
C ASN A 34 3.54 -16.14 -9.37
N ARG A 35 4.12 -15.88 -8.19
CA ARG A 35 4.87 -16.87 -7.40
C ARG A 35 3.98 -17.96 -6.82
N TYR A 36 2.77 -17.59 -6.39
CA TYR A 36 1.87 -18.48 -5.66
C TYR A 36 0.66 -18.96 -6.48
N LYS A 37 0.55 -18.62 -7.77
CA LYS A 37 -0.56 -19.06 -8.65
C LYS A 37 -0.81 -20.59 -8.68
N ASN A 38 0.23 -21.39 -8.48
CA ASN A 38 0.14 -22.86 -8.48
C ASN A 38 -0.09 -23.46 -7.09
N ILE A 39 -0.01 -22.64 -6.03
CA ILE A 39 -0.11 -23.06 -4.62
C ILE A 39 -1.46 -22.62 -4.03
N ILE A 40 -1.89 -21.39 -4.38
CA ILE A 40 -3.10 -20.77 -3.85
C ILE A 40 -4.19 -20.83 -4.92
N THR A 41 -5.41 -21.22 -4.53
CA THR A 41 -6.58 -21.15 -5.41
C THR A 41 -6.78 -19.71 -5.89
N PRO A 42 -7.02 -19.46 -7.19
CA PRO A 42 -7.15 -18.10 -7.73
C PRO A 42 -8.18 -17.20 -7.02
N ALA A 43 -9.20 -17.79 -6.41
CA ALA A 43 -10.21 -17.07 -5.61
C ALA A 43 -9.64 -16.47 -4.31
N TYR A 44 -8.63 -17.11 -3.69
CA TYR A 44 -8.05 -16.68 -2.42
C TYR A 44 -6.79 -15.82 -2.58
N THR A 45 -6.17 -15.80 -3.77
CA THR A 45 -4.95 -15.03 -4.03
C THR A 45 -5.04 -13.56 -3.60
N PRO A 46 -6.13 -12.82 -3.88
CA PRO A 46 -6.23 -11.42 -3.45
C PRO A 46 -6.30 -11.26 -1.93
N ILE A 47 -7.00 -12.16 -1.25
CA ILE A 47 -7.14 -12.14 0.21
C ILE A 47 -5.77 -12.41 0.85
N MET A 48 -5.05 -13.42 0.37
CA MET A 48 -3.73 -13.74 0.89
C MET A 48 -2.73 -12.60 0.62
N SER A 49 -2.73 -12.05 -0.59
CA SER A 49 -1.94 -10.85 -0.93
C SER A 49 -2.21 -9.71 0.04
N ALA A 50 -3.48 -9.37 0.28
CA ALA A 50 -3.88 -8.31 1.20
C ALA A 50 -3.46 -8.58 2.65
N LEU A 51 -3.51 -9.84 3.09
CA LEU A 51 -3.03 -10.23 4.42
C LEU A 51 -1.52 -10.03 4.56
N PHE A 52 -0.73 -10.42 3.56
CA PHE A 52 0.73 -10.18 3.56
C PHE A 52 1.08 -8.68 3.48
N PHE A 53 0.33 -7.92 2.68
CA PHE A 53 0.44 -6.47 2.65
C PHE A 53 0.10 -5.84 4.01
N THR A 54 -0.94 -6.32 4.68
CA THR A 54 -1.30 -5.85 6.03
C THR A 54 -0.23 -6.22 7.06
N PHE A 55 0.33 -7.42 6.95
CA PHE A 55 1.36 -7.89 7.85
C PHE A 55 2.58 -6.96 7.87
N SER A 56 3.01 -6.44 6.71
CA SER A 56 4.13 -5.50 6.63
C SER A 56 3.86 -4.16 7.34
N HIS A 57 2.60 -3.83 7.62
CA HIS A 57 2.23 -2.59 8.29
C HIS A 57 2.19 -2.70 9.82
N PHE A 58 2.28 -3.91 10.39
CA PHE A 58 2.46 -4.05 11.84
C PHE A 58 3.79 -3.50 12.33
N PHE A 59 4.81 -3.38 11.46
CA PHE A 59 6.10 -2.78 11.79
C PHE A 59 6.02 -1.29 12.16
N PHE A 60 4.90 -0.61 11.88
CA PHE A 60 4.68 0.78 12.29
C PHE A 60 4.23 0.93 13.75
N ILE A 61 4.11 -0.17 14.51
CA ILE A 61 3.84 -0.18 15.96
C ILE A 61 2.56 0.60 16.32
N ASN A 62 1.56 0.54 15.44
CA ASN A 62 0.24 1.10 15.69
C ASN A 62 -0.83 0.24 15.00
N LEU A 63 -2.06 0.29 15.49
CA LEU A 63 -3.17 -0.50 14.92
C LEU A 63 -3.82 0.19 13.70
N ILE A 64 -3.59 1.49 13.51
CA ILE A 64 -4.21 2.28 12.43
C ILE A 64 -3.62 1.90 11.06
N ALA A 65 -2.30 1.72 10.97
CA ALA A 65 -1.66 1.31 9.73
C ALA A 65 -2.15 -0.07 9.25
N PRO A 66 -2.12 -1.16 10.06
CA PRO A 66 -2.66 -2.46 9.64
C PRO A 66 -4.15 -2.42 9.29
N THR A 67 -4.97 -1.67 10.04
CA THR A 67 -6.41 -1.59 9.78
C THR A 67 -6.74 -0.88 8.47
N LEU A 68 -6.03 0.17 8.11
CA LEU A 68 -6.19 0.80 6.79
C LEU A 68 -5.61 -0.08 5.69
N SER A 69 -4.47 -0.73 5.94
CA SER A 69 -3.79 -1.58 4.97
C SER A 69 -4.58 -2.83 4.58
N ILE A 70 -5.42 -3.40 5.44
CA ILE A 70 -6.25 -4.54 5.04
C ILE A 70 -7.29 -4.14 3.98
N PHE A 71 -7.93 -2.98 4.14
CA PHE A 71 -8.89 -2.49 3.14
C PHE A 71 -8.17 -2.08 1.85
N ALA A 72 -7.06 -1.35 1.97
CA ALA A 72 -6.26 -0.93 0.82
C ALA A 72 -5.71 -2.13 0.04
N GLY A 73 -5.10 -3.10 0.72
CA GLY A 73 -4.54 -4.30 0.12
C GLY A 73 -5.60 -5.15 -0.60
N LEU A 74 -6.83 -5.21 -0.07
CA LEU A 74 -7.94 -5.90 -0.75
C LEU A 74 -8.35 -5.18 -2.04
N ILE A 75 -8.44 -3.84 -2.01
CA ILE A 75 -8.73 -3.02 -3.19
C ILE A 75 -7.65 -3.26 -4.26
N PHE A 76 -6.38 -3.08 -3.90
CA PHE A 76 -5.24 -3.19 -4.82
C PHE A 76 -5.13 -4.58 -5.43
N ALA A 77 -5.21 -5.62 -4.60
CA ALA A 77 -5.13 -6.99 -5.09
C ALA A 77 -6.32 -7.35 -6.00
N HIS A 78 -7.51 -6.77 -5.77
CA HIS A 78 -8.66 -6.98 -6.64
C HIS A 78 -8.52 -6.23 -7.97
N THR A 79 -8.06 -4.98 -7.95
CA THR A 79 -7.76 -4.18 -9.15
C THR A 79 -6.70 -4.89 -9.99
N TYR A 80 -5.62 -5.35 -9.37
CA TYR A 80 -4.57 -6.10 -10.06
C TYR A 80 -5.10 -7.40 -10.66
N ARG A 81 -5.90 -8.18 -9.92
CA ARG A 81 -6.53 -9.40 -10.46
C ARG A 81 -7.38 -9.13 -11.70
N LYS A 82 -8.13 -8.02 -11.71
CA LYS A 82 -9.03 -7.67 -12.82
C LYS A 82 -8.28 -7.13 -14.04
N THR A 83 -7.18 -6.42 -13.83
CA THR A 83 -6.52 -5.62 -14.88
C THR A 83 -5.15 -6.13 -15.28
N ASN A 84 -4.51 -6.97 -14.46
CA ASN A 84 -3.12 -7.42 -14.56
C ASN A 84 -2.13 -6.27 -14.80
N SER A 85 -2.44 -5.06 -14.33
CA SER A 85 -1.64 -3.87 -14.59
C SER A 85 -0.98 -3.36 -13.32
N LEU A 86 0.35 -3.54 -13.23
CA LEU A 86 1.16 -2.98 -12.14
C LEU A 86 1.07 -1.45 -12.11
N ALA A 87 1.05 -0.81 -13.29
CA ALA A 87 0.96 0.64 -13.39
C ALA A 87 -0.36 1.17 -12.83
N LEU A 88 -1.48 0.49 -13.12
CA LEU A 88 -2.79 0.92 -12.64
C LEU A 88 -2.91 0.80 -11.12
N VAL A 89 -2.51 -0.34 -10.56
CA VAL A 89 -2.58 -0.55 -9.10
C VAL A 89 -1.59 0.36 -8.36
N THR A 90 -0.41 0.65 -8.95
CA THR A 90 0.54 1.62 -8.41
C THR A 90 -0.06 3.02 -8.37
N LEU A 91 -0.73 3.44 -9.45
CA LEU A 91 -1.41 4.74 -9.53
C LEU A 91 -2.54 4.81 -8.49
N GLU A 92 -3.34 3.76 -8.39
CA GLU A 92 -4.41 3.65 -7.39
C GLU A 92 -3.85 3.78 -5.97
N HIS A 93 -2.85 2.98 -5.61
CA HIS A 93 -2.16 3.08 -4.33
C HIS A 93 -1.61 4.48 -4.11
N SER A 94 -0.93 5.06 -5.09
CA SER A 94 -0.36 6.41 -5.00
C SER A 94 -1.42 7.47 -4.66
N LEU A 95 -2.60 7.41 -5.29
CA LEU A 95 -3.71 8.34 -5.01
C LEU A 95 -4.22 8.17 -3.57
N TYR A 96 -4.43 6.94 -3.11
CA TYR A 96 -4.86 6.68 -1.73
C TYR A 96 -3.80 7.11 -0.71
N GLY A 97 -2.53 6.76 -0.92
CA GLY A 97 -1.42 7.12 -0.04
C GLY A 97 -1.23 8.64 0.05
N ASN A 98 -1.19 9.33 -1.10
CA ASN A 98 -1.08 10.79 -1.14
C ASN A 98 -2.26 11.46 -0.42
N THR A 99 -3.47 10.92 -0.54
CA THR A 99 -4.65 11.40 0.18
C THR A 99 -4.46 11.24 1.69
N LEU A 100 -4.00 10.08 2.16
CA LEU A 100 -3.72 9.85 3.59
C LEU A 100 -2.65 10.80 4.13
N PHE A 101 -1.60 11.07 3.36
CA PHE A 101 -0.58 12.05 3.74
C PHE A 101 -1.13 13.47 3.80
N TYR A 102 -1.99 13.84 2.85
CA TYR A 102 -2.61 15.17 2.79
C TYR A 102 -3.53 15.44 3.99
N ILE A 103 -4.36 14.46 4.38
CA ILE A 103 -5.27 14.60 5.54
C ILE A 103 -4.56 14.37 6.89
N GLY A 104 -3.29 13.96 6.87
CA GLY A 104 -2.44 13.80 8.06
C GLY A 104 -2.44 12.39 8.67
N LEU A 105 -3.18 11.43 8.10
CA LEU A 105 -3.16 10.03 8.54
C LEU A 105 -1.88 9.29 8.15
N GLY A 106 -1.14 9.79 7.17
CA GLY A 106 0.14 9.20 6.79
C GLY A 106 1.22 9.26 7.88
N TYR A 107 0.99 10.03 8.96
CA TYR A 107 1.80 9.95 10.18
C TYR A 107 1.90 8.52 10.74
N TYR A 108 0.81 7.74 10.68
CA TYR A 108 0.79 6.36 11.15
C TYR A 108 1.63 5.39 10.30
N PHE A 109 2.05 5.82 9.11
CA PHE A 109 2.86 5.05 8.16
C PHE A 109 4.33 5.50 8.15
N TRP A 110 4.74 6.38 9.07
CA TRP A 110 6.16 6.79 9.19
C TRP A 110 6.61 7.08 10.63
N GLY A 111 5.69 7.52 11.51
CA GLY A 111 6.00 8.17 12.78
C GLY A 111 5.55 7.36 14.00
N GLY A 112 4.89 6.21 13.78
CA GLY A 112 4.46 5.32 14.85
C GLY A 112 5.60 4.62 15.60
N SER A 113 6.86 4.69 15.13
CA SER A 113 8.00 4.09 15.83
C SER A 113 8.65 4.97 16.90
N ILE A 114 8.20 6.21 17.06
CA ILE A 114 8.76 7.17 18.01
C ILE A 114 7.63 7.88 18.77
N ASN A 115 7.28 7.32 19.92
CA ASN A 115 6.70 8.06 21.05
C ASN A 115 7.78 8.22 22.11
#